data_AF-A0A820ACF4-F1
#
_entry.id   AF-A0A820ACF4-F1
#
_cell.length_a   1.000
_cell.length_b   1.000
_cell.length_c   1.000
_cell.angle_alpha   90.00
_cell.angle_beta   90.00
_cell.angle_gamma   90.00
#
_symmetry.space_group_name_H-M   'P 1'
#
loop_
_entity.id
_entity.type
_entity.pdbx_description
1 polymer ?
#
loop_
_entity_poly.entity_id
_entity_poly.type
_entity_poly.pdbx_seq_one_letter_code
_entity_poly.pdbx_strand_id
1 'polypeptide(L)'
;MTNVISFGDMISELDQMINHLTSQINVEFIIKETTISETKREELFKNVIDAVNTLRKINITFKDILLSPIDIDGYERDIKAKIEKMTNQLQTKASKDELSVRDADDFRKYYYHLLSFEKIIRLSGIDTQQVLDESQEKMIAKVDNLNKEITSSISNAVAVSAALMKIKFYAKNLSMFEKHINEEIDSALKRYKLSQGAAGITRLSMELEKTDIGARLISEHSNLSGEDWRKRREKMQKQDDLEYVLQKLAGDNLDKNVLRSRYKTYREKYDELLSTF
;
A
#
# COMPACT_ATOMS: atom_id res chain seq x y z
N MET A 1 18.50 -30.88 47.84
CA MET A 1 17.14 -30.56 48.29
C MET A 1 16.26 -30.54 47.06
N THR A 2 15.44 -31.57 46.89
CA THR A 2 14.40 -31.62 45.86
C THR A 2 13.29 -30.68 46.30
N ASN A 3 13.04 -29.60 45.54
CA ASN A 3 11.85 -28.76 45.76
C ASN A 3 10.63 -29.65 45.54
N VAL A 4 9.97 -30.04 46.63
CA VAL A 4 8.67 -30.72 46.57
C VAL A 4 7.66 -29.63 46.24
N ILE A 5 7.33 -29.50 44.95
CA ILE A 5 6.24 -28.64 44.49
C ILE A 5 4.94 -29.25 45.03
N SER A 6 4.15 -28.48 45.78
CA SER A 6 2.87 -28.99 46.28
C SER A 6 1.87 -29.09 45.12
N PHE A 7 0.90 -30.01 45.23
CA PHE A 7 -0.18 -30.12 44.24
C PHE A 7 -0.94 -28.79 44.06
N GLY A 8 -1.06 -27.99 45.13
CA GLY A 8 -1.64 -26.65 45.07
C GLY A 8 -0.81 -25.65 44.25
N ASP A 9 0.52 -25.71 44.37
CA ASP A 9 1.42 -24.85 43.58
C ASP A 9 1.34 -25.22 42.09
N MET A 10 1.25 -26.52 41.76
CA MET A 10 1.08 -26.98 40.38
C MET A 10 -0.23 -26.50 39.74
N ILE A 11 -1.34 -26.52 40.49
CA ILE A 11 -2.63 -26.00 40.01
C ILE A 11 -2.54 -24.48 39.79
N SER A 12 -1.89 -23.75 40.71
CA SER A 12 -1.73 -22.30 40.57
C SER A 12 -0.90 -21.92 39.33
N GLU A 13 0.21 -22.63 39.06
CA GLU A 13 1.01 -22.45 37.85
C GLU A 13 0.20 -22.77 36.58
N LEU A 14 -0.61 -23.84 36.62
CA LEU A 14 -1.48 -24.21 35.51
C LEU A 14 -2.52 -23.13 35.21
N ASP A 15 -3.17 -22.58 36.24
CA ASP A 15 -4.15 -21.50 36.10
C ASP A 15 -3.50 -20.23 35.56
N GLN A 16 -2.30 -19.87 36.03
CA GLN A 16 -1.55 -18.74 35.50
C GLN A 16 -1.20 -18.92 34.01
N MET A 17 -0.78 -20.13 33.63
CA MET A 17 -0.49 -20.46 32.23
C MET A 17 -1.75 -20.37 31.36
N ILE A 18 -2.87 -20.92 31.82
CA ILE A 18 -4.16 -20.83 31.11
C ILE A 18 -4.55 -19.36 30.91
N ASN A 19 -4.52 -18.56 31.98
CA ASN A 19 -4.83 -17.13 31.90
C ASN A 19 -3.93 -16.37 30.93
N HIS A 20 -2.62 -16.68 30.94
CA HIS A 20 -1.68 -16.08 29.99
C HIS A 20 -2.03 -16.43 28.54
N LEU A 21 -2.28 -17.70 28.23
CA LEU A 21 -2.64 -18.15 26.88
C LEU A 21 -3.99 -17.57 26.44
N THR A 22 -4.99 -17.51 27.32
CA THR A 22 -6.28 -16.86 27.06
C THR A 22 -6.10 -15.38 26.71
N SER A 23 -5.20 -14.68 27.41
CA SER A 23 -4.91 -13.27 27.09
C SER A 23 -4.30 -13.09 25.70
N GLN A 24 -3.51 -14.06 25.21
CA GLN A 24 -2.93 -14.03 23.87
C GLN A 24 -3.97 -14.25 22.76
N ILE A 25 -5.06 -14.98 23.05
CA ILE A 25 -6.17 -15.19 22.12
C ILE A 25 -7.09 -13.96 22.04
N ASN A 26 -7.30 -13.30 23.19
CA ASN A 26 -8.24 -12.20 23.34
C ASN A 26 -7.68 -10.82 22.92
N VAL A 27 -6.67 -10.82 22.07
CA VAL A 27 -6.07 -9.61 21.50
C VAL A 27 -6.87 -9.07 20.32
N GLU A 28 -6.76 -7.76 20.06
CA GLU A 28 -7.25 -7.14 18.83
C GLU A 28 -6.29 -7.44 17.67
N PHE A 29 -6.83 -7.85 16.51
CA PHE A 29 -5.99 -8.25 15.38
C PHE A 29 -5.44 -7.05 14.60
N ILE A 30 -6.23 -5.99 14.50
CA ILE A 30 -5.89 -4.80 13.72
C ILE A 30 -5.48 -3.69 14.67
N ILE A 31 -4.18 -3.58 14.89
CA ILE A 31 -3.54 -2.49 15.62
C ILE A 31 -2.52 -1.79 14.71
N LYS A 32 -1.90 -0.71 15.19
CA LYS A 32 -0.97 0.09 14.38
C LYS A 32 0.20 -0.77 13.89
N GLU A 33 0.78 -1.57 14.78
CA GLU A 33 1.94 -2.43 14.52
C GLU A 33 1.64 -3.49 13.44
N THR A 34 0.50 -4.16 13.56
CA THR A 34 0.07 -5.22 12.62
C THR A 34 -0.39 -4.64 11.28
N THR A 35 -0.90 -3.41 11.26
CA THR A 35 -1.26 -2.73 10.01
C THR A 35 -0.03 -2.40 9.15
N ILE A 36 1.10 -2.03 9.76
CA ILE A 36 2.30 -1.59 9.02
C ILE A 36 3.30 -2.72 8.74
N SER A 37 3.31 -3.80 9.54
CA SER A 37 4.33 -4.85 9.46
C SER A 37 3.71 -6.23 9.23
N GLU A 38 4.14 -6.89 8.14
CA GLU A 38 3.80 -8.28 7.86
C GLU A 38 4.29 -9.21 8.95
N THR A 39 5.57 -9.11 9.33
CA THR A 39 6.16 -9.92 10.40
C THR A 39 5.36 -9.84 11.70
N LYS A 40 4.87 -8.66 12.07
CA LYS A 40 4.05 -8.50 13.29
C LYS A 40 2.66 -9.11 13.16
N ARG A 41 2.03 -9.08 11.98
CA ARG A 41 0.79 -9.83 11.72
C ARG A 41 1.02 -11.32 11.83
N GLU A 42 2.11 -11.81 11.23
CA GLU A 42 2.41 -13.23 11.24
C GLU A 42 2.71 -13.73 12.65
N GLU A 43 3.50 -12.98 13.41
CA GLU A 43 3.78 -13.24 14.82
C GLU A 43 2.49 -13.28 15.66
N LEU A 44 1.60 -12.30 15.46
CA LEU A 44 0.29 -12.27 16.11
C LEU A 44 -0.51 -13.55 15.82
N PHE A 45 -0.72 -13.90 14.55
CA PHE A 45 -1.55 -15.05 14.19
C PHE A 45 -0.91 -16.37 14.64
N LYS A 46 0.42 -16.46 14.60
CA LYS A 46 1.15 -17.61 15.13
C LYS A 46 0.95 -17.75 16.64
N ASN A 47 1.07 -16.66 17.40
CA ASN A 47 0.85 -16.68 18.85
C ASN A 47 -0.59 -17.09 19.19
N VAL A 48 -1.58 -16.57 18.46
CA VAL A 48 -2.99 -16.92 18.66
C VAL A 48 -3.23 -18.42 18.44
N ILE A 49 -2.74 -19.00 17.33
CA ILE A 49 -2.98 -20.42 17.04
C ILE A 49 -2.17 -21.35 17.96
N ASP A 50 -0.94 -20.95 18.32
CA ASP A 50 -0.11 -21.69 19.27
C ASP A 50 -0.76 -21.69 20.67
N ALA A 51 -1.38 -20.58 21.08
CA ALA A 51 -2.12 -20.49 22.32
C ALA A 51 -3.35 -21.42 22.33
N VAL A 52 -4.17 -21.39 21.28
CA VAL A 52 -5.33 -22.30 21.14
C VAL A 52 -4.90 -23.77 21.17
N ASN A 53 -3.86 -24.12 20.42
CA ASN A 53 -3.35 -25.49 20.38
C ASN A 53 -2.77 -25.95 21.73
N THR A 54 -2.12 -25.05 22.46
CA THR A 54 -1.57 -25.32 23.79
C THR A 54 -2.69 -25.50 24.82
N LEU A 55 -3.69 -24.62 24.82
CA LEU A 55 -4.89 -24.78 25.65
C LEU A 55 -5.63 -26.09 25.35
N ARG A 56 -5.73 -26.49 24.07
CA ARG A 56 -6.33 -27.78 23.69
C ARG A 56 -5.54 -28.96 24.29
N LYS A 57 -4.21 -28.92 24.24
CA LYS A 57 -3.35 -29.95 24.87
C LYS A 57 -3.52 -29.98 26.38
N ILE A 58 -3.58 -28.83 27.04
CA ILE A 58 -3.81 -28.73 28.49
C ILE A 58 -5.17 -29.34 28.85
N ASN A 59 -6.23 -28.97 28.13
CA ASN A 59 -7.59 -29.46 28.38
C ASN A 59 -7.70 -30.98 28.26
N ILE A 60 -6.97 -31.59 27.32
CA ILE A 60 -6.92 -33.06 27.14
C ILE A 60 -6.08 -33.71 28.25
N THR A 61 -4.89 -33.17 28.53
CA THR A 61 -3.90 -33.78 29.43
C THR A 61 -4.32 -33.71 30.90
N PHE A 62 -4.95 -32.60 31.30
CA PHE A 62 -5.31 -32.31 32.69
C PHE A 62 -6.82 -32.36 32.93
N LYS A 63 -7.59 -33.03 32.07
CA LYS A 63 -9.06 -33.05 32.12
C LYS A 63 -9.64 -33.40 33.49
N ASP A 64 -9.01 -34.35 34.20
CA ASP A 64 -9.47 -34.84 35.50
C ASP A 64 -8.98 -34.00 36.69
N ILE A 65 -8.09 -33.03 36.44
CA ILE A 65 -7.47 -32.15 37.45
C ILE A 65 -8.05 -30.73 37.35
N LEU A 66 -8.42 -30.30 36.15
CA LEU A 66 -9.00 -28.98 35.92
C LEU A 66 -10.35 -28.83 36.65
N LEU A 67 -10.50 -27.73 37.39
CA LEU A 67 -11.77 -27.37 38.06
C LEU A 67 -12.92 -27.18 37.06
N SER A 68 -12.58 -26.77 35.83
CA SER A 68 -13.52 -26.57 34.74
C SER A 68 -12.84 -26.87 33.40
N PRO A 69 -13.54 -27.51 32.43
CA PRO A 69 -13.04 -27.66 31.07
C PRO A 69 -12.70 -26.31 30.43
N ILE A 70 -11.62 -26.27 29.65
CA ILE A 70 -11.26 -25.08 28.88
C ILE A 70 -12.18 -24.99 27.65
N ASP A 71 -12.81 -23.83 27.45
CA ASP A 71 -13.74 -23.57 26.34
C ASP A 71 -13.01 -23.30 25.01
N ILE A 72 -12.37 -24.35 24.47
CA ILE A 72 -11.66 -24.28 23.18
C ILE A 72 -12.60 -23.88 22.04
N ASP A 73 -13.83 -24.38 22.05
CA ASP A 73 -14.83 -24.08 21.03
C ASP A 73 -15.26 -22.61 21.09
N GLY A 74 -15.37 -22.03 22.29
CA GLY A 74 -15.58 -20.60 22.49
C GLY A 74 -14.46 -19.77 21.88
N TYR A 75 -13.20 -20.10 22.15
CA TYR A 75 -12.05 -19.39 21.58
C TYR A 75 -12.01 -19.47 20.05
N GLU A 76 -12.25 -20.65 19.47
CA GLU A 76 -12.34 -20.78 18.01
C GLU A 76 -13.48 -19.95 17.44
N ARG A 77 -14.64 -19.92 18.11
CA ARG A 77 -15.80 -19.13 17.69
C ARG A 77 -15.49 -17.62 17.70
N ASP A 78 -14.80 -17.14 18.73
CA ASP A 78 -14.41 -15.74 18.86
C ASP A 78 -13.40 -15.32 17.78
N ILE A 79 -12.40 -16.18 17.52
CA ILE A 79 -11.47 -15.98 16.40
C ILE A 79 -12.26 -15.92 15.10
N LYS A 80 -13.15 -16.89 14.84
CA LYS A 80 -13.96 -16.96 13.63
C LYS A 80 -14.80 -15.69 13.44
N ALA A 81 -15.45 -15.20 14.49
CA ALA A 81 -16.24 -13.96 14.45
C ALA A 81 -15.38 -12.73 14.10
N LYS A 82 -14.14 -12.64 14.62
CA LYS A 82 -13.20 -11.57 14.27
C LYS A 82 -12.81 -11.64 12.79
N ILE A 83 -12.56 -12.84 12.26
CA ILE A 83 -12.25 -13.03 10.84
C ILE A 83 -13.45 -12.69 9.96
N GLU A 84 -14.65 -13.14 10.32
CA GLU A 84 -15.89 -12.87 9.60
C GLU A 84 -16.21 -11.36 9.55
N LYS A 85 -15.91 -10.63 10.63
CA LYS A 85 -15.98 -9.16 10.61
C LYS A 85 -15.01 -8.57 9.59
N MET A 86 -13.77 -9.07 9.49
CA MET A 86 -12.79 -8.58 8.52
C MET A 86 -13.17 -8.93 7.07
N THR A 87 -13.68 -10.14 6.81
CA THR A 87 -14.13 -10.55 5.47
C THR A 87 -15.27 -9.66 4.99
N ASN A 88 -16.28 -9.44 5.84
CA ASN A 88 -17.41 -8.54 5.54
C ASN A 88 -16.95 -7.10 5.24
N GLN A 89 -16.00 -6.58 6.02
CA GLN A 89 -15.44 -5.25 5.79
C GLN A 89 -14.66 -5.18 4.47
N LEU A 90 -13.84 -6.19 4.16
CA LEU A 90 -13.12 -6.25 2.89
C LEU A 90 -14.09 -6.27 1.70
N GLN A 91 -15.09 -7.15 1.72
CA GLN A 91 -16.08 -7.25 0.65
C GLN A 91 -16.89 -5.97 0.49
N THR A 92 -17.24 -5.31 1.60
CA THR A 92 -17.92 -4.00 1.58
C THR A 92 -17.07 -2.95 0.86
N LYS A 93 -15.76 -2.88 1.15
CA LYS A 93 -14.85 -1.95 0.47
C LYS A 93 -14.66 -2.33 -0.99
N ALA A 94 -14.52 -3.62 -1.30
CA ALA A 94 -14.32 -4.12 -2.66
C ALA A 94 -15.50 -3.79 -3.59
N SER A 95 -16.71 -3.77 -3.03
CA SER A 95 -17.96 -3.59 -3.78
C SER A 95 -18.32 -2.13 -4.04
N LYS A 96 -17.59 -1.16 -3.48
CA LYS A 96 -17.77 0.27 -3.82
C LYS A 96 -17.39 0.52 -5.28
N ASP A 97 -18.07 1.42 -5.96
CA ASP A 97 -17.73 1.78 -7.35
C ASP A 97 -16.41 2.56 -7.43
N GLU A 98 -16.27 3.57 -6.56
CA GLU A 98 -15.05 4.36 -6.42
C GLU A 98 -14.52 4.29 -4.98
N LEU A 99 -13.19 4.24 -4.85
CA LEU A 99 -12.53 4.24 -3.54
C LEU A 99 -11.96 5.61 -3.21
N SER A 100 -12.27 6.10 -2.01
CA SER A 100 -11.50 7.17 -1.39
C SER A 100 -10.14 6.63 -0.88
N VAL A 101 -9.21 7.53 -0.54
CA VAL A 101 -7.93 7.14 0.09
C VAL A 101 -8.16 6.31 1.35
N ARG A 102 -9.16 6.70 2.17
CA ARG A 102 -9.53 5.97 3.38
C ARG A 102 -10.09 4.59 3.07
N ASP A 103 -10.90 4.46 2.02
CA ASP A 103 -11.43 3.15 1.61
C ASP A 103 -10.34 2.23 1.08
N ALA A 104 -9.38 2.76 0.33
CA ALA A 104 -8.24 1.99 -0.15
C ALA A 104 -7.33 1.55 1.01
N ASP A 105 -7.10 2.41 2.01
CA ASP A 105 -6.34 2.03 3.20
C ASP A 105 -7.06 0.96 4.03
N ASP A 106 -8.38 1.10 4.22
CA ASP A 106 -9.19 0.07 4.87
C ASP A 106 -9.15 -1.25 4.10
N PHE A 107 -9.33 -1.22 2.78
CA PHE A 107 -9.23 -2.41 1.92
C PHE A 107 -7.87 -3.09 2.11
N ARG A 108 -6.79 -2.33 1.97
CA ARG A 108 -5.40 -2.81 2.10
C ARG A 108 -5.17 -3.46 3.46
N LYS A 109 -5.64 -2.80 4.51
CA LYS A 109 -5.55 -3.28 5.90
C LYS A 109 -6.25 -4.62 6.07
N TYR A 110 -7.52 -4.75 5.68
CA TYR A 110 -8.24 -6.02 5.83
C TYR A 110 -7.67 -7.12 4.94
N TYR A 111 -7.34 -6.81 3.68
CA TYR A 111 -6.77 -7.76 2.73
C TYR A 111 -5.48 -8.39 3.26
N TYR A 112 -4.53 -7.60 3.75
CA TYR A 112 -3.28 -8.16 4.28
C TYR A 112 -3.44 -8.96 5.58
N HIS A 113 -4.40 -8.59 6.44
CA HIS A 113 -4.68 -9.39 7.65
C HIS A 113 -5.28 -10.74 7.27
N LEU A 114 -6.24 -10.77 6.35
CA LEU A 114 -6.84 -12.02 5.87
C LEU A 114 -5.83 -12.89 5.12
N LEU A 115 -4.96 -12.30 4.31
CA LEU A 115 -3.87 -13.03 3.63
C LEU A 115 -2.90 -13.68 4.62
N SER A 116 -2.51 -12.94 5.67
CA SER A 116 -1.61 -13.46 6.71
C SER A 116 -2.30 -14.53 7.55
N PHE A 117 -3.59 -14.36 7.82
CA PHE A 117 -4.41 -15.35 8.52
C PHE A 117 -4.49 -16.66 7.73
N GLU A 118 -4.87 -16.61 6.45
CA GLU A 118 -4.96 -17.79 5.56
C GLU A 118 -3.64 -18.57 5.49
N LYS A 119 -2.51 -17.86 5.48
CA LYS A 119 -1.17 -18.47 5.44
C LYS A 119 -0.82 -19.25 6.72
N ILE A 120 -1.32 -18.81 7.88
CA ILE A 120 -0.85 -19.29 9.19
C ILE A 120 -1.89 -20.17 9.90
N ILE A 121 -3.16 -19.79 9.81
CA ILE A 121 -4.26 -20.39 10.54
C ILE A 121 -5.16 -21.12 9.56
N ARG A 122 -5.27 -22.44 9.71
CA ARG A 122 -6.27 -23.26 9.02
C ARG A 122 -7.37 -23.65 10.00
N LEU A 123 -8.40 -22.82 10.10
CA LEU A 123 -9.61 -23.14 10.86
C LEU A 123 -10.71 -23.64 9.92
N SER A 124 -11.32 -24.77 10.25
CA SER A 124 -12.43 -25.31 9.47
C SER A 124 -13.64 -24.37 9.50
N GLY A 125 -14.29 -24.21 8.35
CA GLY A 125 -15.51 -23.41 8.21
C GLY A 125 -15.29 -21.94 7.90
N ILE A 126 -14.06 -21.51 7.60
CA ILE A 126 -13.76 -20.19 7.04
C ILE A 126 -13.03 -20.39 5.71
N ASP A 127 -13.58 -19.85 4.64
CA ASP A 127 -12.92 -19.77 3.34
C ASP A 127 -12.46 -18.32 3.09
N THR A 128 -11.32 -17.97 3.69
CA THR A 128 -10.72 -16.65 3.50
C THR A 128 -10.11 -16.48 2.12
N GLN A 129 -9.69 -17.58 1.48
CA GLN A 129 -9.13 -17.57 0.14
C GLN A 129 -10.16 -17.11 -0.90
N GLN A 130 -11.37 -17.68 -0.88
CA GLN A 130 -12.44 -17.25 -1.79
C GLN A 130 -12.73 -15.75 -1.66
N VAL A 131 -12.80 -15.23 -0.43
CA VAL A 131 -13.07 -13.80 -0.19
C VAL A 131 -11.94 -12.91 -0.72
N LEU A 132 -10.68 -13.33 -0.56
CA LEU A 132 -9.51 -12.61 -1.09
C LEU A 132 -9.55 -12.57 -2.62
N ASP A 133 -9.84 -13.69 -3.26
CA ASP A 133 -9.89 -13.82 -4.72
C ASP A 133 -11.03 -12.97 -5.30
N GLU A 134 -12.25 -13.08 -4.78
CA GLU A 134 -13.39 -12.26 -5.21
C GLU A 134 -13.12 -10.75 -5.04
N SER A 135 -12.46 -10.38 -3.94
CA SER A 135 -12.13 -8.98 -3.67
C SER A 135 -11.07 -8.45 -4.63
N GLN A 136 -10.09 -9.28 -4.99
CA GLN A 136 -9.08 -8.98 -6.00
C GLN A 136 -9.71 -8.84 -7.38
N GLU A 137 -10.57 -9.78 -7.79
CA GLU A 137 -11.29 -9.72 -9.06
C GLU A 137 -12.10 -8.43 -9.19
N LYS A 138 -12.80 -8.01 -8.13
CA LYS A 138 -13.54 -6.74 -8.11
C LYS A 138 -12.63 -5.52 -8.27
N MET A 139 -11.40 -5.55 -7.76
CA MET A 139 -10.44 -4.45 -7.93
C MET A 139 -9.87 -4.42 -9.34
N ILE A 140 -9.52 -5.59 -9.89
CA ILE A 140 -9.04 -5.71 -11.28
C ILE A 140 -10.12 -5.25 -12.26
N ALA A 141 -11.37 -5.69 -12.06
CA ALA A 141 -12.50 -5.28 -12.90
C ALA A 141 -12.71 -3.76 -12.96
N LYS A 142 -12.41 -3.02 -11.89
CA LYS A 142 -12.46 -1.55 -11.89
C LYS A 142 -11.39 -0.94 -12.81
N VAL A 143 -10.17 -1.49 -12.76
CA VAL A 143 -9.07 -1.07 -13.65
C VAL A 143 -9.42 -1.41 -15.10
N ASP A 144 -9.98 -2.60 -15.35
CA ASP A 144 -10.41 -3.01 -16.68
C ASP A 144 -11.53 -2.13 -17.24
N ASN A 145 -12.48 -1.71 -16.40
CA ASN A 145 -13.53 -0.80 -16.81
C ASN A 145 -12.97 0.58 -17.19
N LEU A 146 -12.01 1.12 -16.42
CA LEU A 146 -11.31 2.35 -16.77
C LEU A 146 -10.51 2.19 -18.07
N ASN A 147 -9.91 1.02 -18.31
CA ASN A 147 -9.23 0.71 -19.57
C ASN A 147 -10.19 0.69 -20.77
N LYS A 148 -11.39 0.16 -20.60
CA LYS A 148 -12.45 0.21 -21.61
C LYS A 148 -12.87 1.65 -21.87
N GLU A 149 -13.02 2.48 -20.83
CA GLU A 149 -13.30 3.92 -20.98
C GLU A 149 -12.21 4.66 -21.77
N ILE A 150 -10.93 4.36 -21.52
CA ILE A 150 -9.79 4.89 -22.28
C ILE A 150 -9.92 4.50 -23.76
N THR A 151 -10.26 3.24 -24.02
CA THR A 151 -10.39 2.71 -25.39
C THR A 151 -11.55 3.38 -26.13
N SER A 152 -12.70 3.53 -25.48
CA SER A 152 -13.87 4.22 -26.04
C SER A 152 -13.64 5.72 -26.25
N SER A 153 -12.77 6.33 -25.45
CA SER A 153 -12.49 7.78 -25.47
C SER A 153 -11.12 8.10 -26.05
N ILE A 154 -10.55 7.21 -26.87
CA ILE A 154 -9.13 7.26 -27.28
C ILE A 154 -8.72 8.55 -28.00
N SER A 155 -9.66 9.26 -28.62
CA SER A 155 -9.44 10.54 -29.29
C SER A 155 -9.47 11.76 -28.35
N ASN A 156 -9.93 11.60 -27.11
CA ASN A 156 -10.08 12.66 -26.12
C ASN A 156 -9.01 12.56 -25.03
N ALA A 157 -7.95 13.36 -25.16
CA ALA A 157 -6.83 13.40 -24.22
C ALA A 157 -7.26 13.72 -22.78
N VAL A 158 -8.26 14.59 -22.59
CA VAL A 158 -8.76 14.96 -21.25
C VAL A 158 -9.39 13.74 -20.57
N ALA A 159 -10.30 13.05 -21.27
CA ALA A 159 -10.96 11.85 -20.74
C ALA A 159 -9.95 10.72 -20.45
N VAL A 160 -9.01 10.48 -21.37
CA VAL A 160 -7.94 9.49 -21.18
C VAL A 160 -7.06 9.84 -19.98
N SER A 161 -6.68 11.11 -19.81
CA SER A 161 -5.87 11.53 -18.66
C SER A 161 -6.59 11.29 -17.34
N ALA A 162 -7.89 11.59 -17.27
CA ALA A 162 -8.71 11.39 -16.07
C ALA A 162 -8.79 9.92 -15.68
N ALA A 163 -9.04 9.04 -16.64
CA ALA A 163 -9.07 7.59 -16.42
C ALA A 163 -7.69 7.06 -15.98
N LEU A 164 -6.60 7.45 -16.65
CA LEU A 164 -5.24 7.06 -16.26
C LEU A 164 -4.88 7.52 -14.83
N MET A 165 -5.28 8.72 -14.44
CA MET A 165 -5.08 9.21 -13.07
C MET A 165 -5.85 8.37 -12.04
N LYS A 166 -7.08 7.92 -12.35
CA LYS A 166 -7.85 7.00 -11.51
C LYS A 166 -7.18 5.62 -11.42
N ILE A 167 -6.68 5.08 -12.52
CA ILE A 167 -5.93 3.82 -12.52
C ILE A 167 -4.67 3.97 -11.65
N LYS A 168 -3.94 5.07 -11.78
CA LYS A 168 -2.74 5.34 -10.98
C LYS A 168 -3.04 5.49 -9.49
N PHE A 169 -4.19 6.07 -9.15
CA PHE A 169 -4.66 6.12 -7.78
C PHE A 169 -4.76 4.72 -7.18
N TYR A 170 -5.30 3.73 -7.90
CA TYR A 170 -5.35 2.35 -7.43
C TYR A 170 -3.95 1.75 -7.26
N ALA A 171 -3.04 1.90 -8.24
CA ALA A 171 -1.66 1.41 -8.10
C ALA A 171 -0.96 1.95 -6.86
N LYS A 172 -1.14 3.25 -6.56
CA LYS A 172 -0.49 3.92 -5.42
C LYS A 172 -1.04 3.47 -4.06
N ASN A 173 -2.36 3.28 -3.96
CA ASN A 173 -3.01 3.01 -2.67
C ASN A 173 -3.23 1.50 -2.42
N LEU A 174 -3.20 0.68 -3.47
CA LEU A 174 -3.32 -0.77 -3.42
C LEU A 174 -2.04 -1.43 -3.95
N SER A 175 -0.94 -1.21 -3.22
CA SER A 175 0.42 -1.65 -3.60
C SER A 175 0.52 -3.14 -3.97
N MET A 176 -0.33 -3.99 -3.38
CA MET A 176 -0.39 -5.43 -3.70
C MET A 176 -0.71 -5.70 -5.17
N PHE A 177 -1.38 -4.78 -5.85
CA PHE A 177 -1.76 -4.89 -7.26
C PHE A 177 -0.94 -3.98 -8.16
N GLU A 178 0.00 -3.21 -7.60
CA GLU A 178 0.73 -2.15 -8.32
C GLU A 178 1.35 -2.63 -9.62
N LYS A 179 2.01 -3.80 -9.60
CA LYS A 179 2.65 -4.37 -10.79
C LYS A 179 1.65 -4.56 -11.94
N HIS A 180 0.55 -5.26 -11.66
CA HIS A 180 -0.49 -5.53 -12.65
C HIS A 180 -1.16 -4.25 -13.14
N ILE A 181 -1.46 -3.32 -12.23
CA ILE A 181 -2.07 -2.03 -12.59
C ILE A 181 -1.12 -1.18 -13.46
N ASN A 182 0.17 -1.19 -13.16
CA ASN A 182 1.16 -0.48 -13.98
C ASN A 182 1.31 -1.11 -15.38
N GLU A 183 1.24 -2.43 -15.51
CA GLU A 183 1.20 -3.12 -16.81
C GLU A 183 -0.03 -2.71 -17.64
N GLU A 184 -1.18 -2.52 -16.98
CA GLU A 184 -2.40 -2.02 -17.62
C GLU A 184 -2.27 -0.56 -18.07
N ILE A 185 -1.66 0.31 -17.25
CA ILE A 185 -1.34 1.68 -17.64
C ILE A 185 -0.43 1.69 -18.87
N ASP A 186 0.64 0.90 -18.87
CA ASP A 186 1.59 0.82 -19.99
C ASP A 186 0.91 0.33 -21.27
N SER A 187 0.01 -0.65 -21.15
CA SER A 187 -0.79 -1.16 -22.25
C SER A 187 -1.73 -0.10 -22.81
N ALA A 188 -2.41 0.66 -21.95
CA ALA A 188 -3.27 1.78 -22.34
C ALA A 188 -2.49 2.89 -23.06
N LEU A 189 -1.34 3.30 -22.51
CA LEU A 189 -0.48 4.31 -23.12
C LEU A 189 0.07 3.86 -24.47
N LYS A 190 0.46 2.58 -24.60
CA LYS A 190 0.89 2.01 -25.89
C LYS A 190 -0.23 2.06 -26.93
N ARG A 191 -1.46 1.66 -26.58
CA ARG A 191 -2.63 1.75 -27.47
C ARG A 191 -2.91 3.20 -27.88
N TYR A 192 -2.87 4.13 -26.93
CA TYR A 192 -3.06 5.55 -27.19
C TYR A 192 -2.00 6.11 -28.14
N LYS A 193 -0.71 5.77 -27.92
CA LYS A 193 0.40 6.17 -28.81
C LYS A 193 0.23 5.63 -30.23
N LEU A 194 -0.20 4.37 -30.38
CA LEU A 194 -0.46 3.76 -31.68
C LEU A 194 -1.61 4.45 -32.42
N SER A 195 -2.65 4.88 -31.69
CA SER A 195 -3.83 5.53 -32.29
C SER A 195 -3.60 7.01 -32.61
N GLN A 196 -2.97 7.78 -31.70
CA GLN A 196 -2.88 9.23 -31.77
C GLN A 196 -1.48 9.74 -32.14
N GLY A 197 -0.51 8.84 -32.27
CA GLY A 197 0.88 9.17 -32.61
C GLY A 197 1.60 9.98 -31.53
N ALA A 198 2.75 10.55 -31.90
CA ALA A 198 3.56 11.37 -31.00
C ALA A 198 2.84 12.65 -30.55
N ALA A 199 2.13 13.32 -31.48
CA ALA A 199 1.37 14.53 -31.16
C ALA A 199 0.26 14.28 -30.12
N GLY A 200 -0.40 13.12 -30.19
CA GLY A 200 -1.34 12.68 -29.17
C GLY A 200 -0.67 12.52 -27.80
N ILE A 201 0.47 11.84 -27.73
CA ILE A 201 1.22 11.66 -26.48
C ILE A 201 1.63 12.99 -25.86
N THR A 202 2.07 13.96 -26.67
CA THR A 202 2.37 15.31 -26.19
C THR A 202 1.14 15.98 -25.60
N ARG A 203 -0.03 15.89 -26.26
CA ARG A 203 -1.31 16.42 -25.72
C ARG A 203 -1.72 15.75 -24.43
N LEU A 204 -1.67 14.43 -24.37
CA LEU A 204 -1.97 13.67 -23.14
C LEU A 204 -1.05 14.08 -22.00
N SER A 205 0.24 14.28 -22.28
CA SER A 205 1.23 14.70 -21.28
C SER A 205 1.00 16.11 -20.74
N MET A 206 0.40 17.00 -21.56
CA MET A 206 -0.04 18.34 -21.12
C MET A 206 -1.28 18.29 -20.21
N GLU A 207 -2.13 17.27 -20.36
CA GLU A 207 -3.26 17.08 -19.45
C GLU A 207 -2.82 16.44 -18.13
N LEU A 208 -1.93 15.44 -18.19
CA LEU A 208 -1.41 14.75 -17.00
C LEU A 208 -0.59 15.66 -16.08
N GLU A 209 0.22 16.57 -16.64
CA GLU A 209 1.12 17.41 -15.84
C GLU A 209 0.43 18.42 -14.92
N LYS A 210 -0.88 18.63 -15.11
CA LYS A 210 -1.68 19.52 -14.27
C LYS A 210 -1.83 19.02 -12.83
N THR A 211 -1.47 17.77 -12.56
CA THR A 211 -1.57 17.14 -11.24
C THR A 211 -0.30 16.39 -10.85
N ASP A 212 -0.06 16.24 -9.54
CA ASP A 212 1.06 15.44 -9.02
C ASP A 212 0.98 13.96 -9.44
N ILE A 213 -0.24 13.41 -9.51
CA ILE A 213 -0.45 12.02 -9.93
C ILE A 213 -0.09 11.84 -11.41
N GLY A 214 -0.50 12.78 -12.26
CA GLY A 214 -0.16 12.73 -13.67
C GLY A 214 1.31 13.03 -13.95
N ALA A 215 1.96 13.90 -13.17
CA ALA A 215 3.41 14.09 -13.23
C ALA A 215 4.18 12.78 -12.92
N ARG A 216 3.71 12.00 -11.93
CA ARG A 216 4.28 10.67 -11.62
C ARG A 216 4.08 9.68 -12.77
N LEU A 217 2.88 9.66 -13.37
CA LEU A 217 2.61 8.86 -14.56
C LEU A 217 3.63 9.13 -15.67
N ILE A 218 3.94 10.41 -15.91
CA ILE A 218 4.92 10.80 -16.93
C ILE A 218 6.32 10.28 -16.58
N SER A 219 6.75 10.36 -15.32
CA SER A 219 8.09 9.95 -14.91
C SER A 219 8.30 8.43 -14.84
N GLU A 220 7.24 7.66 -14.61
CA GLU A 220 7.34 6.22 -14.30
C GLU A 220 7.10 5.33 -15.54
N HIS A 221 6.37 5.81 -16.55
CA HIS A 221 5.95 4.99 -17.68
C HIS A 221 6.75 5.28 -18.96
N SER A 222 7.34 4.22 -19.52
CA SER A 222 8.27 4.30 -20.67
C SER A 222 7.69 4.97 -21.92
N ASN A 223 6.38 4.82 -22.16
CA ASN A 223 5.67 5.47 -23.27
C ASN A 223 5.66 7.00 -23.19
N LEU A 224 5.89 7.57 -22.00
CA LEU A 224 5.95 9.01 -21.72
C LEU A 224 7.39 9.50 -21.47
N SER A 225 8.40 8.62 -21.52
CA SER A 225 9.81 8.95 -21.21
C SER A 225 10.37 10.11 -22.04
N GLY A 226 10.00 10.23 -23.32
CA GLY A 226 10.42 11.36 -24.16
C GLY A 226 9.90 12.70 -23.66
N GLU A 227 8.68 12.72 -23.12
CA GLU A 227 8.05 13.90 -22.54
C GLU A 227 8.64 14.23 -21.17
N ASP A 228 8.91 13.22 -20.33
CA ASP A 228 9.68 13.40 -19.09
C ASP A 228 11.06 14.03 -19.37
N TRP A 229 11.78 13.50 -20.36
CA TRP A 229 13.11 14.03 -20.70
C TRP A 229 13.03 15.46 -21.24
N ARG A 230 12.05 15.77 -22.08
CA ARG A 230 11.83 17.14 -22.58
C ARG A 230 11.61 18.10 -21.41
N LYS A 231 10.77 17.74 -20.44
CA LYS A 231 10.48 18.57 -19.26
C LYS A 231 11.70 18.77 -18.37
N ARG A 232 12.45 17.71 -18.10
CA ARG A 232 13.71 17.82 -17.34
C ARG A 232 14.70 18.74 -18.05
N ARG A 233 14.81 18.64 -19.38
CA ARG A 233 15.66 19.53 -20.19
C ARG A 233 15.20 20.99 -20.13
N GLU A 234 13.91 21.27 -20.29
CA GLU A 234 13.35 22.62 -20.14
C GLU A 234 13.60 23.19 -18.74
N LYS A 235 13.49 22.36 -17.70
CA LYS A 235 13.81 22.75 -16.33
C LYS A 235 15.30 23.03 -16.15
N MET A 236 16.18 22.19 -16.68
CA MET A 236 17.64 22.38 -16.63
C MET A 236 18.04 23.67 -17.35
N GLN A 237 17.49 23.95 -18.53
CA GLN A 237 17.72 25.20 -19.27
C GLN A 237 17.36 26.45 -18.46
N LYS A 238 16.31 26.37 -17.63
CA LYS A 238 15.89 27.45 -16.73
C LYS A 238 16.68 27.49 -15.42
N GLN A 239 17.29 26.39 -14.99
CA GLN A 239 18.14 26.36 -13.79
C GLN A 239 19.51 27.02 -14.04
N ASP A 240 20.02 26.94 -15.26
CA ASP A 240 21.23 27.67 -15.68
C ASP A 240 20.95 29.16 -15.91
N ASP A 241 19.68 29.55 -16.02
CA ASP A 241 19.25 30.94 -16.08
C ASP A 241 19.22 31.54 -14.68
N LEU A 242 20.31 32.24 -14.33
CA LEU A 242 20.47 33.02 -13.11
C LEU A 242 19.23 33.88 -12.81
N GLU A 243 18.63 34.49 -13.83
CA GLU A 243 17.51 35.41 -13.66
C GLU A 243 16.24 34.66 -13.23
N TYR A 244 16.00 33.49 -13.81
CA TYR A 244 14.93 32.57 -13.40
C TYR A 244 15.12 32.10 -11.94
N VAL A 245 16.34 31.75 -11.54
CA VAL A 245 16.65 31.31 -10.17
C VAL A 245 16.47 32.46 -9.17
N LEU A 246 16.98 33.66 -9.46
CA LEU A 246 16.79 34.85 -8.62
C LEU A 246 15.32 35.23 -8.47
N GLN A 247 14.50 35.10 -9.52
CA GLN A 247 13.07 35.40 -9.43
C GLN A 247 12.34 34.43 -8.49
N LYS A 248 12.77 33.18 -8.38
CA LYS A 248 12.14 32.14 -7.55
C LYS A 248 12.66 32.06 -6.12
N LEU A 249 13.78 32.71 -5.79
CA LEU A 249 14.27 32.81 -4.42
C LEU A 249 13.40 33.78 -3.59
N ALA A 250 12.93 33.30 -2.43
CA ALA A 250 12.19 34.05 -1.43
C ALA A 250 12.91 34.01 -0.08
N GLY A 251 12.88 35.12 0.66
CA GLY A 251 13.47 35.26 1.99
C GLY A 251 13.66 36.74 2.35
N ASP A 252 13.42 37.09 3.61
CA ASP A 252 13.34 38.49 4.07
C ASP A 252 14.68 39.25 3.95
N ASN A 253 15.81 38.54 3.85
CA ASN A 253 17.16 39.10 3.75
C ASN A 253 17.88 38.78 2.43
N LEU A 254 17.14 38.44 1.37
CA LEU A 254 17.74 38.03 0.09
C LEU A 254 17.98 39.22 -0.85
N ASP A 255 19.22 39.71 -0.92
CA ASP A 255 19.61 40.72 -1.92
C ASP A 255 19.93 40.05 -3.27
N LYS A 256 18.94 40.10 -4.17
CA LYS A 256 19.02 39.55 -5.53
C LYS A 256 20.09 40.24 -6.38
N ASN A 257 20.42 41.51 -6.14
CA ASN A 257 21.43 42.23 -6.90
C ASN A 257 22.85 41.79 -6.52
N VAL A 258 23.10 41.53 -5.23
CA VAL A 258 24.38 40.95 -4.78
C VAL A 258 24.60 39.56 -5.38
N LEU A 259 23.56 38.72 -5.41
CA LEU A 259 23.65 37.39 -6.01
C LEU A 259 23.88 37.44 -7.54
N ARG A 260 23.22 38.37 -8.25
CA ARG A 260 23.50 38.63 -9.68
C ARG A 260 24.96 38.99 -9.91
N SER A 261 25.49 39.93 -9.13
CA SER A 261 26.88 40.39 -9.26
C SER A 261 27.89 39.28 -8.99
N ARG A 262 27.66 38.47 -7.95
CA ARG A 262 28.51 37.31 -7.63
C ARG A 262 28.51 36.25 -8.72
N TYR A 263 27.34 35.92 -9.27
CA TYR A 263 27.27 34.96 -10.37
C TYR A 263 27.93 35.50 -11.64
N LYS A 264 27.77 36.79 -11.97
CA LYS A 264 28.48 37.44 -13.09
C LYS A 264 29.99 37.30 -12.93
N THR A 265 30.51 37.59 -11.74
CA THR A 265 31.93 37.44 -11.40
C THR A 265 32.40 35.98 -11.52
N TYR A 266 31.59 35.03 -11.05
CA TYR A 266 31.88 33.60 -11.18
C TYR A 266 31.93 33.18 -12.66
N ARG A 267 30.95 33.59 -13.46
CA ARG A 267 30.84 33.24 -14.87
C ARG A 267 31.98 33.82 -15.70
N GLU A 268 32.34 35.08 -15.46
CA GLU A 268 33.51 35.73 -16.08
C GLU A 268 34.79 34.95 -15.81
N LYS A 269 35.05 34.56 -14.55
CA LYS A 269 36.23 33.74 -14.20
C LYS A 269 36.18 32.34 -14.80
N TYR A 270 35.01 31.73 -14.83
CA TYR A 270 34.81 30.39 -15.40
C TYR A 270 35.07 30.40 -16.92
N ASP A 271 34.56 31.40 -17.62
CA ASP A 271 34.77 31.59 -19.06
C ASP A 271 36.25 31.94 -19.37
N GLU A 272 36.90 32.76 -18.55
CA GLU A 272 38.35 33.02 -18.64
C GLU A 272 39.15 31.70 -18.51
N LEU A 273 38.85 30.90 -17.49
CA LEU A 273 39.51 29.60 -17.28
C LEU A 273 39.31 28.64 -18.46
N LEU A 274 38.08 28.57 -19.00
CA LEU A 274 37.79 27.74 -20.17
C LEU A 274 38.46 28.24 -21.45
N SER A 275 38.63 29.56 -21.62
CA SER A 275 39.35 30.15 -22.76
C SER A 275 40.86 29.96 -22.72
N THR A 276 41.38 29.49 -21.58
CA THR A 276 42.81 29.18 -21.38
C THR A 276 43.14 27.71 -21.75
N PHE A 277 42.14 26.94 -22.19
CA PHE A 277 42.27 25.60 -22.78
C PHE A 277 41.97 25.65 -24.29
#